data_AF-A0A7J3D3P3-F1
#
_entry.id   AF-A0A7J3D3P3-F1
#
_cell.length_a   1.000
_cell.length_b   1.000
_cell.length_c   1.000
_cell.angle_alpha   90.00
_cell.angle_beta   90.00
_cell.angle_gamma   90.00
#
_symmetry.space_group_name_H-M   'P 1'
#
loop_
_entity.id
_entity.type
_entity.pdbx_description
1 polymer ?
#
loop_
_entity_poly.entity_id
_entity_poly.type
_entity_poly.pdbx_seq_one_letter_code
_entity_poly.pdbx_strand_id
1 'polypeptide(L)'
;MTEEDKELEILKAKKLAEFTKKAQAKSKPKTPRDIVLEKLVDRGDEVLYKAEQLYPKEMKIVVEKLAELIKGGELDQNISGGELLQILKVLGLRVPIETKIAFYEDGKFISFQEKLKKSMEEG
;
A
#
# COMPACT_ATOMS: atom_id res chain seq x y z
N MET A 1 43.17 3.88 -34.82
CA MET A 1 42.61 3.68 -33.46
C MET A 1 43.68 4.08 -32.47
N THR A 2 43.54 5.27 -31.89
CA THR A 2 44.46 5.82 -30.89
C THR A 2 44.15 5.22 -29.52
N GLU A 3 45.09 5.27 -28.58
CA GLU A 3 44.90 4.74 -27.21
C GLU A 3 43.75 5.44 -26.48
N GLU A 4 43.49 6.72 -26.79
CA GLU A 4 42.37 7.51 -26.26
C GLU A 4 40.99 6.93 -26.60
N ASP A 5 40.80 6.35 -27.79
CA ASP A 5 39.54 5.71 -28.19
C ASP A 5 39.27 4.44 -27.34
N LYS A 6 40.31 3.68 -27.00
CA LYS A 6 40.18 2.47 -26.17
C LYS A 6 39.84 2.79 -24.72
N GLU A 7 40.45 3.84 -24.16
CA GLU A 7 40.12 4.29 -22.80
C GLU A 7 38.69 4.82 -22.69
N LEU A 8 38.22 5.53 -23.72
CA LEU A 8 36.83 6.00 -23.83
C LEU A 8 35.82 4.84 -23.88
N GLU A 9 36.11 3.77 -24.61
CA GLU A 9 35.26 2.58 -24.65
C GLU A 9 35.20 1.85 -23.31
N ILE A 10 36.35 1.69 -22.63
CA ILE A 10 36.42 1.04 -21.33
C ILE A 10 35.64 1.84 -20.28
N LEU A 11 35.73 3.17 -20.31
CA LEU A 11 35.00 4.05 -19.40
C LEU A 11 33.48 3.99 -19.64
N LYS A 12 33.04 3.95 -20.90
CA LYS A 12 31.62 3.78 -21.27
C LYS A 12 31.09 2.43 -20.81
N ALA A 13 31.85 1.35 -21.02
CA ALA A 13 31.48 0.00 -20.60
C ALA A 13 31.32 -0.11 -19.07
N LYS A 14 32.25 0.49 -18.29
CA LYS A 14 32.15 0.53 -16.83
C LYS A 14 30.91 1.29 -16.34
N LYS A 15 30.63 2.45 -16.94
CA LYS A 15 29.45 3.25 -16.60
C LYS A 15 28.15 2.50 -16.90
N LEU A 16 28.06 1.86 -18.07
CA LEU A 16 26.93 1.03 -18.46
C LEU A 16 26.73 -0.16 -17.49
N ALA A 17 27.81 -0.83 -17.08
CA ALA A 17 27.76 -1.91 -16.11
C ALA A 17 27.32 -1.47 -14.70
N GLU A 18 27.65 -0.25 -14.28
CA GLU A 18 27.16 0.33 -13.03
C GLU A 18 25.66 0.69 -13.11
N PHE A 19 25.20 1.24 -14.24
CA PHE A 19 23.78 1.52 -14.46
C PHE A 19 22.95 0.23 -14.46
N THR A 20 23.43 -0.84 -15.11
CA THR A 20 22.72 -2.13 -15.12
C THR A 20 22.74 -2.82 -13.75
N LYS A 21 23.85 -2.76 -13.00
CA LYS A 21 23.89 -3.28 -11.62
C LYS A 21 22.95 -2.56 -10.67
N LYS A 22 22.81 -1.22 -10.78
CA LYS A 22 21.84 -0.45 -9.98
C LYS A 22 20.39 -0.74 -10.37
N ALA A 23 20.12 -1.06 -11.64
CA ALA A 23 18.80 -1.51 -12.09
C ALA A 23 18.47 -2.93 -11.60
N GLN A 24 19.44 -3.84 -11.59
CA GLN A 24 19.28 -5.23 -11.12
C GLN A 24 19.18 -5.35 -9.59
N ALA A 25 19.78 -4.42 -8.83
CA ALA A 25 19.62 -4.40 -7.36
C ALA A 25 18.17 -4.12 -6.91
N LYS A 26 17.30 -3.63 -7.81
CA LYS A 26 15.86 -3.44 -7.58
C LYS A 26 14.99 -4.65 -7.92
N SER A 27 15.55 -5.74 -8.46
CA SER A 27 14.76 -6.89 -8.93
C SER A 27 14.78 -8.07 -7.96
N LYS A 28 14.54 -7.84 -6.66
CA LYS A 28 14.03 -8.95 -5.84
C LYS A 28 12.64 -9.29 -6.37
N PRO A 29 12.31 -10.58 -6.60
CA PRO A 29 10.96 -10.96 -6.98
C PRO A 29 10.01 -10.47 -5.89
N LYS A 30 9.14 -9.53 -6.24
CA LYS A 30 8.12 -9.00 -5.32
C LYS A 30 7.17 -10.13 -4.95
N THR A 31 6.94 -10.32 -3.66
CA THR A 31 5.93 -11.28 -3.21
C THR A 31 4.54 -10.77 -3.57
N PRO A 32 3.52 -11.64 -3.64
CA PRO A 32 2.14 -11.20 -3.84
C PRO A 32 1.72 -10.10 -2.85
N ARG A 33 2.17 -10.22 -1.59
CA ARG A 33 1.93 -9.25 -0.54
C ARG A 33 2.56 -7.89 -0.83
N ASP A 34 3.80 -7.85 -1.32
CA ASP A 34 4.47 -6.59 -1.68
C ASP A 34 3.71 -5.86 -2.78
N ILE A 35 3.18 -6.59 -3.76
CA ILE A 35 2.43 -6.03 -4.89
C ILE A 35 1.11 -5.41 -4.43
N VAL A 36 0.40 -6.09 -3.52
CA VAL A 36 -0.81 -5.54 -2.92
C VAL A 36 -0.48 -4.31 -2.07
N LEU A 37 0.58 -4.37 -1.24
CA LEU A 37 1.01 -3.25 -0.39
C LEU A 37 1.34 -1.99 -1.20
N GLU A 38 1.98 -2.12 -2.37
CA GLU A 38 2.30 -0.98 -3.22
C GLU A 38 1.07 -0.26 -3.80
N LYS A 39 -0.07 -0.95 -3.91
CA LYS A 39 -1.34 -0.36 -4.37
C LYS A 39 -2.21 0.14 -3.21
N LEU A 40 -1.87 -0.17 -1.96
CA LEU A 40 -2.65 0.26 -0.80
C LEU A 40 -2.29 1.71 -0.40
N VAL A 41 -3.31 2.51 -0.16
CA VAL A 41 -3.19 3.89 0.31
C VAL A 41 -4.00 4.13 1.60
N ASP A 42 -3.85 5.32 2.18
CA ASP A 42 -4.41 5.70 3.48
C ASP A 42 -3.96 4.73 4.59
N ARG A 43 -4.91 4.10 5.31
CA ARG A 43 -4.67 3.07 6.33
C ARG A 43 -4.81 1.65 5.76
N GLY A 44 -4.59 1.45 4.47
CA GLY A 44 -4.77 0.17 3.80
C GLY A 44 -3.83 -0.92 4.30
N ASP A 45 -2.59 -0.56 4.64
CA ASP A 45 -1.60 -1.46 5.25
C ASP A 45 -2.05 -1.95 6.64
N GLU A 46 -2.64 -1.09 7.46
CA GLU A 46 -3.18 -1.45 8.77
C GLU A 46 -4.34 -2.46 8.63
N VAL A 47 -5.22 -2.22 7.67
CA VAL A 47 -6.35 -3.11 7.36
C VAL A 47 -5.83 -4.47 6.90
N LEU A 48 -4.89 -4.48 5.95
CA LEU A 48 -4.28 -5.71 5.43
C LEU A 48 -3.62 -6.50 6.58
N TYR A 49 -2.81 -5.83 7.39
CA TYR A 49 -2.14 -6.47 8.53
C TYR A 49 -3.14 -7.10 9.51
N LYS A 50 -4.17 -6.36 9.93
CA LYS A 50 -5.21 -6.91 10.83
C LYS A 50 -5.97 -8.05 10.19
N ALA A 51 -6.28 -7.96 8.90
CA ALA A 51 -6.93 -9.04 8.18
C ALA A 51 -6.06 -10.31 8.18
N GLU A 52 -4.76 -10.19 7.89
CA GLU A 52 -3.79 -11.29 7.89
C GLU A 52 -3.69 -11.97 9.27
N GLN A 53 -3.78 -11.20 10.35
CA GLN A 53 -3.76 -11.73 11.73
C GLN A 53 -5.04 -12.51 12.06
N LEU A 54 -6.21 -12.00 11.66
CA LEU A 54 -7.50 -12.60 11.99
C LEU A 54 -7.83 -13.81 11.10
N TYR A 55 -7.46 -13.74 9.82
CA TYR A 55 -7.85 -14.71 8.79
C TYR A 55 -6.63 -15.21 8.00
N PRO A 56 -5.64 -15.84 8.64
CA PRO A 56 -4.34 -16.14 8.02
C PRO A 56 -4.40 -17.14 6.85
N LYS A 57 -5.43 -17.99 6.76
CA LYS A 57 -5.58 -18.94 5.65
C LYS A 57 -6.29 -18.28 4.48
N GLU A 58 -7.40 -17.61 4.75
CA GLU A 58 -8.21 -16.91 3.76
C GLU A 58 -7.43 -15.77 3.14
N MET A 59 -6.71 -14.99 3.95
CA MET A 59 -5.93 -13.86 3.46
C MET A 59 -4.78 -14.24 2.55
N LYS A 60 -4.20 -15.44 2.67
CA LYS A 60 -3.22 -15.93 1.70
C LYS A 60 -3.83 -15.98 0.30
N ILE A 61 -5.01 -16.58 0.20
CA ILE A 61 -5.75 -16.72 -1.07
C ILE A 61 -6.17 -15.34 -1.58
N VAL A 62 -6.69 -14.48 -0.71
CA VAL A 62 -7.12 -13.12 -1.08
C VAL A 62 -5.95 -12.28 -1.59
N VAL A 63 -4.81 -12.30 -0.90
CA VAL A 63 -3.60 -11.56 -1.31
C VAL A 63 -3.05 -12.09 -2.63
N GLU A 64 -3.02 -13.40 -2.82
CA GLU A 64 -2.62 -14.00 -4.10
C GLU A 64 -3.52 -13.53 -5.23
N LYS A 65 -4.85 -13.59 -5.05
CA LYS A 65 -5.82 -13.16 -6.05
C LYS A 65 -5.76 -11.67 -6.35
N LEU A 66 -5.62 -10.83 -5.33
CA LEU A 66 -5.44 -9.39 -5.51
C LEU A 66 -4.14 -9.09 -6.29
N ALA A 67 -3.05 -9.77 -5.96
CA ALA A 67 -1.79 -9.60 -6.68
C ALA A 67 -1.88 -10.06 -8.14
N GLU A 68 -2.62 -11.14 -8.43
CA GLU A 68 -2.89 -11.58 -9.80
C GLU A 68 -3.67 -10.52 -10.59
N LEU A 69 -4.74 -9.96 -10.03
CA LEU A 69 -5.55 -8.91 -10.67
C LEU A 69 -4.75 -7.61 -10.90
N ILE A 70 -3.90 -7.22 -9.94
CA ILE A 70 -3.02 -6.06 -10.08
C ILE A 70 -2.00 -6.29 -11.20
N LYS A 71 -1.38 -7.47 -11.26
CA LYS A 71 -0.45 -7.83 -12.34
C LYS A 71 -1.13 -7.90 -13.70
N GLY A 72 -2.40 -8.34 -13.74
CA GLY A 72 -3.22 -8.40 -14.94
C GLY A 72 -3.68 -7.04 -15.46
N GLY A 73 -3.52 -5.97 -14.67
CA GLY A 73 -3.97 -4.62 -15.01
C GLY A 73 -5.47 -4.39 -14.82
N GLU A 74 -6.20 -5.37 -14.30
CA GLU A 74 -7.62 -5.24 -13.95
C GLU A 74 -7.82 -4.33 -12.73
N LEU A 75 -6.83 -4.30 -11.84
CA LEU A 75 -6.74 -3.43 -10.67
C LEU A 75 -5.52 -2.51 -10.78
N ASP A 76 -5.62 -1.48 -11.62
CA ASP A 76 -4.53 -0.51 -11.77
C ASP A 76 -4.67 0.71 -10.83
N GLN A 77 -5.86 1.00 -10.33
CA GLN A 77 -6.08 2.06 -9.35
C GLN A 77 -5.58 1.69 -7.96
N ASN A 78 -5.21 2.71 -7.17
CA ASN A 78 -4.89 2.54 -5.76
C ASN A 78 -6.14 2.09 -4.98
N ILE A 79 -5.94 1.33 -3.91
CA ILE A 79 -6.99 0.79 -3.04
C ILE A 79 -6.82 1.42 -1.66
N SER A 80 -7.79 2.21 -1.23
CA SER A 80 -7.82 2.76 0.13
C SER A 80 -8.12 1.68 1.18
N GLY A 81 -7.79 1.96 2.44
CA GLY A 81 -8.18 1.07 3.54
C GLY A 81 -9.69 0.85 3.65
N GLY A 82 -10.50 1.85 3.30
CA GLY A 82 -11.96 1.72 3.25
C GLY A 82 -12.44 0.74 2.17
N GLU A 83 -11.85 0.82 0.99
CA GLU A 83 -12.17 -0.10 -0.12
C GLU A 83 -11.72 -1.53 0.20
N LEU A 84 -10.53 -1.70 0.77
CA LEU A 84 -10.07 -3.02 1.21
C LEU A 84 -11.01 -3.62 2.27
N LEU A 85 -11.45 -2.83 3.26
CA LEU A 85 -12.45 -3.28 4.24
C LEU A 85 -13.76 -3.70 3.57
N GLN A 86 -14.20 -2.99 2.55
CA GLN A 86 -15.43 -3.31 1.83
C GLN A 86 -15.30 -4.61 1.04
N ILE A 87 -14.17 -4.83 0.36
CA ILE A 87 -13.86 -6.09 -0.32
C ILE A 87 -13.91 -7.25 0.67
N LEU A 88 -13.19 -7.13 1.80
CA LEU A 88 -13.16 -8.15 2.84
C LEU A 88 -14.56 -8.42 3.41
N LYS A 89 -15.37 -7.39 3.61
CA LYS A 89 -16.75 -7.51 4.08
C LYS A 89 -17.63 -8.31 3.11
N VAL A 90 -17.50 -8.07 1.80
CA VAL A 90 -18.24 -8.83 0.76
C VAL A 90 -17.83 -10.30 0.77
N LEU A 91 -16.56 -10.58 1.08
CA LEU A 91 -16.04 -11.95 1.26
C LEU A 91 -16.41 -12.59 2.61
N GLY A 92 -17.16 -11.90 3.47
CA GLY A 92 -17.54 -12.38 4.79
C GLY A 92 -16.44 -12.26 5.86
N LEU A 93 -15.34 -11.58 5.56
CA LEU A 93 -14.19 -11.39 6.44
C LEU A 93 -14.35 -10.07 7.20
N ARG A 94 -14.77 -10.15 8.46
CA ARG A 94 -15.03 -8.96 9.28
C ARG A 94 -13.76 -8.53 10.02
N VAL A 95 -13.15 -7.43 9.58
CA VAL A 95 -11.93 -6.87 10.18
C VAL A 95 -12.27 -5.62 10.99
N PRO A 96 -12.35 -5.68 12.34
CA PRO A 96 -12.62 -4.52 13.16
C PRO A 96 -11.43 -3.55 13.16
N ILE A 97 -11.69 -2.30 12.78
CA ILE A 97 -10.71 -1.20 12.84
C ILE A 97 -11.17 -0.19 13.89
N GLU A 98 -10.25 0.20 14.78
CA GLU A 98 -10.51 1.28 15.73
C GLU A 98 -10.46 2.61 14.96
N THR A 99 -11.60 3.32 14.97
CA THR A 99 -11.78 4.61 14.30
C THR A 99 -12.11 5.66 15.35
N LYS A 100 -11.26 6.68 15.45
CA LYS A 100 -11.48 7.85 16.31
C LYS A 100 -11.60 9.07 15.41
N ILE A 101 -12.68 9.82 15.59
CA ILE A 101 -12.92 11.08 14.88
C ILE A 101 -12.82 12.19 15.92
N ALA A 102 -11.93 13.15 15.66
CA ALA A 102 -11.73 14.34 16.48
C ALA A 102 -11.77 15.60 15.60
N PHE A 103 -12.41 16.64 16.09
CA PHE A 103 -12.54 17.95 15.47
C PHE A 103 -11.70 18.95 16.23
N TYR A 104 -11.11 19.93 15.54
CA TYR A 104 -10.42 21.03 16.19
C TYR A 104 -11.31 22.28 16.14
N GLU A 105 -11.85 22.67 17.29
CA GLU A 105 -12.71 23.85 17.46
C GLU A 105 -12.28 24.63 18.70
N ASP A 106 -12.30 25.96 18.61
CA ASP A 106 -12.01 26.86 19.74
C ASP A 106 -10.68 26.54 20.47
N GLY A 107 -9.66 26.10 19.72
CA GLY A 107 -8.34 25.76 20.26
C GLY A 107 -8.28 24.41 21.00
N LYS A 108 -9.30 23.56 20.89
CA LYS A 108 -9.36 22.24 21.54
C LYS A 108 -9.76 21.15 20.56
N PHE A 109 -9.27 19.93 20.82
CA PHE A 109 -9.78 18.73 20.15
C PHE A 109 -11.05 18.24 20.84
N ILE A 110 -12.14 18.14 20.10
CA ILE A 110 -13.44 17.66 20.56
C ILE A 110 -13.73 16.36 19.82
N SER A 111 -14.09 15.28 20.53
CA SER A 111 -14.45 14.02 19.87
C SER A 111 -15.77 14.14 19.11
N PHE A 112 -16.00 13.28 18.11
CA PHE A 112 -17.29 13.21 17.42
C PHE A 112 -18.47 12.97 18.36
N GLN A 113 -18.28 12.18 19.42
CA GLN A 113 -19.32 11.92 20.42
C GLN A 113 -19.70 13.19 21.17
N GLU A 114 -18.72 13.98 21.58
CA GLU A 114 -18.96 15.26 22.26
C GLU A 114 -19.61 16.27 21.32
N LYS A 115 -19.15 16.35 20.06
CA LYS A 115 -19.72 17.23 19.04
C LYS A 115 -21.19 16.90 18.79
N LEU A 116 -21.53 15.62 18.66
CA LEU A 116 -22.90 15.17 18.42
C LEU A 116 -23.84 15.51 19.58
N LYS A 117 -23.38 15.33 20.83
CA LYS A 117 -24.15 15.71 22.03
C LYS A 117 -24.46 17.21 22.04
N LYS A 118 -23.44 18.05 21.84
CA LYS A 118 -23.59 19.51 21.81
C LYS A 118 -24.62 19.94 20.76
N SER A 119 -24.57 19.37 19.55
CA SER A 119 -25.53 19.68 18.49
C SER A 119 -26.96 19.21 18.77
N MET A 120 -27.17 18.19 19.60
CA MET A 120 -28.50 17.73 20.00
C MET A 120 -29.09 18.54 21.19
N GLU A 121 -28.23 19.18 21.99
CA GLU A 121 -28.63 20.02 23.13
C GLU A 121 -28.93 21.48 22.72
N GLU A 122 -28.36 21.95 21.61
CA GLU A 122 -28.55 23.31 21.06
C GLU A 122 -29.74 23.41 20.07
N GLY A 123 -30.46 22.31 19.83
CA GLY A 123 -31.56 22.20 18.85
C GLY A 123 -32.97 22.14 19.44
#